data_AF-A0A1G0WYD9-F1
#
_entry.id   AF-A0A1G0WYD9-F1
#
_cell.length_a   1.000
_cell.length_b   1.000
_cell.length_c   1.000
_cell.angle_alpha   90.00
_cell.angle_beta   90.00
_cell.angle_gamma   90.00
#
_symmetry.space_group_name_H-M   'P 1'
#
loop_
_entity.id
_entity.type
_entity.pdbx_description
1 polymer ?
#
loop_
_entity_poly.entity_id
_entity_poly.type
_entity_poly.pdbx_seq_one_letter_code
_entity_poly.pdbx_strand_id
1 'polypeptide(L)'
;MQIPLNEPSNFRYIHINPATNRVHLLVPFIAGIDVSTDNTCKSDVELRAFFEGGAFNELESYKSTLEFHLSLLEESDGHYRTKKERLDQINRYLEAVVSMRDSYTTMVNSFLSKPSNLYSIQLRPRVQDPMSRVVNPVFTINRGNDSRGTPLSLLYNKMHEIFPRLVLGKPDPRTDLINNILKILPRNATFDEIKHVLKSQCTEQFKIDIDDESWIRPVPGKKGIKEPVDKAHIDAFMGFSDNASSKDYIDALLGICAPNLWRMIPRSPFYLGIYDDTAHQTESLSMMAQFYLGVLNVYCRAKGISDKNFGVILDGSPALSQELVEMVANALSHGEEVELAIVAFFNRHKNEFKLSRELNVQDKDAIVQKFETTYRTVTATKENPHMDDFMFLDIEAQGEHDIFITNKGLICTDASNIIPTTPQNQGYFAEVRHEARLHRDIVTPQDEPVITIDIEPEALMDKLSDVQWERLPKEVVEACRALPAFKVLELLDDVAKGKQDEAHAILESSEDKQTLLRTPGKFTDYSGRTFHCTAYEYAYWAKDKHMMRMLERHMDDETRAFMSERVDTMEHSGLAYQQHGISYQNAHYDMSFVLKKLSADEFRQ
;
A
#
# COMPACT_ATOMS: atom_id res chain seq x y z
N MET A 1 -22.37 -12.54 28.54
CA MET A 1 -21.29 -11.54 28.38
C MET A 1 -21.31 -11.02 26.96
N GLN A 2 -21.14 -9.72 26.77
CA GLN A 2 -21.16 -9.11 25.44
C GLN A 2 -19.77 -9.09 24.81
N ILE A 3 -19.61 -9.80 23.69
CA ILE A 3 -18.35 -9.85 22.93
C ILE A 3 -18.56 -9.15 21.58
N PRO A 4 -17.84 -8.06 21.29
CA PRO A 4 -17.87 -7.43 19.98
C PRO A 4 -17.04 -8.25 18.99
N LEU A 5 -17.65 -8.59 17.85
CA LEU A 5 -17.00 -9.27 16.72
C LEU A 5 -16.63 -8.22 15.66
N ASN A 6 -15.40 -7.71 15.75
CA ASN A 6 -14.89 -6.67 14.88
C ASN A 6 -14.06 -7.27 13.74
N GLU A 7 -14.52 -7.10 12.50
CA GLU A 7 -13.66 -7.38 11.36
C GLU A 7 -12.77 -6.16 11.06
N PRO A 8 -11.52 -6.38 10.61
CA PRO A 8 -10.68 -5.26 10.21
C PRO A 8 -11.32 -4.54 9.02
N SER A 9 -11.43 -3.22 9.08
CA SER A 9 -12.01 -2.41 8.01
C SER A 9 -10.97 -1.71 7.13
N ASN A 10 -9.71 -1.65 7.56
CA ASN A 10 -8.63 -0.96 6.86
C ASN A 10 -7.55 -1.92 6.33
N PHE A 11 -7.95 -2.86 5.50
CA PHE A 11 -7.04 -3.73 4.76
C PHE A 11 -6.27 -2.96 3.67
N ARG A 12 -4.98 -3.24 3.48
CA ARG A 12 -4.20 -2.61 2.40
C ARG A 12 -4.58 -3.19 1.04
N TYR A 13 -4.75 -4.51 0.97
CA TYR A 13 -4.94 -5.23 -0.29
C TYR A 13 -6.34 -5.81 -0.44
N ILE A 14 -7.07 -6.01 0.66
CA ILE A 14 -8.38 -6.66 0.63
C ILE A 14 -9.48 -5.61 0.50
N HIS A 15 -10.38 -5.82 -0.45
CA HIS A 15 -11.66 -5.15 -0.52
C HIS A 15 -12.79 -6.17 -0.43
N ILE A 16 -13.88 -5.81 0.23
CA ILE A 16 -15.07 -6.66 0.34
C ILE A 16 -16.24 -5.86 -0.22
N ASN A 17 -16.91 -6.40 -1.22
CA ASN A 17 -18.11 -5.80 -1.75
C ASN A 17 -19.27 -6.07 -0.77
N PRO A 18 -19.83 -5.03 -0.11
CA PRO A 18 -20.87 -5.22 0.89
C PRO A 18 -22.19 -5.72 0.31
N ALA A 19 -22.43 -5.54 -0.99
CA ALA A 19 -23.66 -5.98 -1.64
C ALA A 19 -23.67 -7.48 -1.98
N THR A 20 -22.49 -8.05 -2.26
CA THR A 20 -22.33 -9.43 -2.76
C THR A 20 -21.59 -10.35 -1.80
N ASN A 21 -21.00 -9.80 -0.73
CA ASN A 21 -20.08 -10.49 0.17
C ASN A 21 -18.84 -11.07 -0.53
N ARG A 22 -18.46 -10.49 -1.68
CA ARG A 22 -17.28 -10.92 -2.44
C ARG A 22 -16.02 -10.27 -1.92
N VAL A 23 -14.99 -11.09 -1.73
CA VAL A 23 -13.63 -10.66 -1.43
C VAL A 23 -12.88 -10.41 -2.73
N HIS A 24 -12.31 -9.23 -2.87
CA HIS A 24 -11.40 -8.81 -3.92
C HIS A 24 -10.00 -8.62 -3.33
N LEU A 25 -9.00 -9.28 -3.91
CA LEU A 25 -7.61 -9.09 -3.55
C LEU A 25 -6.96 -8.17 -4.58
N LEU A 26 -6.57 -6.96 -4.18
CA LEU A 26 -6.03 -5.93 -5.05
C LEU A 26 -4.51 -6.02 -5.08
N VAL A 27 -3.96 -6.33 -6.25
CA VAL A 27 -2.50 -6.38 -6.50
C VAL A 27 -2.04 -4.97 -6.87
N PRO A 28 -1.20 -4.32 -6.04
CA PRO A 28 -0.67 -3.01 -6.34
C PRO A 28 0.49 -3.14 -7.32
N PHE A 29 0.45 -2.34 -8.40
CA PHE A 29 1.53 -2.29 -9.38
C PHE A 29 2.51 -1.19 -9.02
N ILE A 30 1.99 0.00 -8.76
CA ILE A 30 2.81 1.19 -8.57
C ILE A 30 2.06 2.23 -7.76
N ALA A 31 2.78 3.04 -6.99
CA ALA A 31 2.20 4.19 -6.33
C ALA A 31 1.74 5.23 -7.36
N GLY A 32 0.56 5.82 -7.13
CA GLY A 32 -0.04 6.78 -8.04
C GLY A 32 -1.56 6.75 -8.02
N ILE A 33 -2.16 7.83 -8.52
CA ILE A 33 -3.61 7.91 -8.74
C ILE A 33 -3.88 7.66 -10.22
N ASP A 34 -3.43 8.59 -11.06
CA ASP A 34 -3.66 8.60 -12.51
C ASP A 34 -2.36 8.61 -13.33
N VAL A 35 -1.23 8.85 -12.65
CA VAL A 35 0.14 8.69 -13.12
C VAL A 35 0.98 8.07 -12.01
N SER A 36 1.95 7.25 -12.36
CA SER A 36 2.87 6.64 -11.40
C SER A 36 3.80 7.69 -10.77
N THR A 37 3.95 7.64 -9.44
CA THR A 37 4.89 8.48 -8.68
C THR A 37 6.20 7.75 -8.39
N ASP A 38 6.15 6.43 -8.30
CA ASP A 38 7.32 5.57 -8.35
C ASP A 38 7.67 5.23 -9.80
N ASN A 39 8.96 5.07 -10.10
CA ASN A 39 9.46 4.63 -11.39
C ASN A 39 10.84 3.97 -11.26
N THR A 40 11.35 3.44 -12.37
CA THR A 40 12.68 2.81 -12.46
C THR A 40 12.95 1.80 -11.35
N CYS A 41 13.91 2.04 -10.46
CA CYS A 41 14.32 1.19 -9.34
C CYS A 41 13.24 1.00 -8.26
N LYS A 42 12.21 1.85 -8.25
CA LYS A 42 11.07 1.75 -7.33
C LYS A 42 9.83 1.11 -7.96
N SER A 43 9.85 0.86 -9.28
CA SER A 43 8.67 0.36 -10.02
C SER A 43 8.14 -1.00 -9.54
N ASP A 44 8.96 -1.79 -8.84
CA ASP A 44 8.59 -3.11 -8.33
C ASP A 44 8.40 -3.15 -6.80
N VAL A 45 8.54 -2.03 -6.09
CA VAL A 45 8.51 -1.99 -4.62
C VAL A 45 7.16 -2.48 -4.08
N GLU A 46 6.06 -2.00 -4.66
CA GLU A 46 4.71 -2.38 -4.25
C GLU A 46 4.40 -3.85 -4.59
N LEU A 47 4.80 -4.32 -5.77
CA LEU A 47 4.65 -5.71 -6.17
C LEU A 47 5.45 -6.66 -5.28
N ARG A 48 6.70 -6.32 -4.96
CA ARG A 48 7.54 -7.08 -4.03
C ARG A 48 6.91 -7.11 -2.64
N ALA A 49 6.50 -5.96 -2.11
CA ALA A 49 5.84 -5.89 -0.81
C ALA A 49 4.59 -6.77 -0.75
N PHE A 50 3.81 -6.84 -1.84
CA PHE A 50 2.65 -7.71 -1.95
C PHE A 50 3.01 -9.21 -1.96
N PHE A 51 3.86 -9.64 -2.91
CA PHE A 51 4.14 -11.07 -3.15
C PHE A 51 5.18 -11.67 -2.18
N GLU A 52 6.07 -10.86 -1.58
CA GLU A 52 7.10 -11.31 -0.63
C GLU A 52 6.60 -11.39 0.82
N GLY A 53 5.28 -11.40 1.02
CA GLY A 53 4.64 -11.73 2.31
C GLY A 53 3.51 -10.79 2.70
N GLY A 54 3.41 -9.60 2.11
CA GLY A 54 2.38 -8.62 2.48
C GLY A 54 0.96 -9.17 2.31
N ALA A 55 0.64 -9.70 1.14
CA ALA A 55 -0.69 -10.27 0.87
C ALA A 55 -0.98 -11.49 1.75
N PHE A 56 0.01 -12.37 1.90
CA PHE A 56 -0.11 -13.59 2.72
C PHE A 56 -0.41 -13.25 4.19
N ASN A 57 0.37 -12.35 4.79
CA ASN A 57 0.22 -11.96 6.20
C ASN A 57 -1.14 -11.30 6.45
N GLU A 58 -1.61 -10.46 5.53
CA GLU A 58 -2.91 -9.79 5.65
C GLU A 58 -4.07 -10.78 5.51
N LEU A 59 -4.01 -11.69 4.54
CA LEU A 59 -5.00 -12.76 4.35
C LEU A 59 -5.04 -13.72 5.54
N GLU A 60 -3.89 -14.16 6.07
CA GLU A 60 -3.82 -15.04 7.26
C GLU A 60 -4.35 -14.34 8.52
N SER A 61 -4.02 -13.05 8.70
CA SER A 61 -4.57 -12.25 9.80
C SER A 61 -6.09 -12.19 9.73
N TYR A 62 -6.65 -11.96 8.53
CA TYR A 62 -8.09 -11.91 8.35
C TYR A 62 -8.76 -13.27 8.51
N LYS A 63 -8.18 -14.32 7.92
CA LYS A 63 -8.61 -15.71 8.11
C LYS A 63 -8.74 -16.06 9.58
N SER A 64 -7.69 -15.79 10.36
CA SER A 64 -7.68 -16.09 11.79
C SER A 64 -8.77 -15.30 12.55
N THR A 65 -9.08 -14.09 12.10
CA THR A 65 -10.20 -13.29 12.65
C THR A 65 -11.55 -13.92 12.33
N LEU A 66 -11.76 -14.38 11.10
CA LEU A 66 -12.98 -15.08 10.70
C LEU A 66 -13.16 -16.41 11.44
N GLU A 67 -12.08 -17.20 11.60
CA GLU A 67 -12.10 -18.45 12.35
C GLU A 67 -12.49 -18.22 13.82
N PHE A 68 -11.96 -17.17 14.45
CA PHE A 68 -12.36 -16.77 15.80
C PHE A 68 -13.85 -16.38 15.88
N HIS A 69 -14.34 -15.58 14.94
CA HIS A 69 -15.76 -15.22 14.90
C HIS A 69 -16.67 -16.45 14.72
N LEU A 70 -16.30 -17.35 13.81
CA LEU A 70 -17.07 -18.56 13.52
C LEU A 70 -17.08 -19.54 14.70
N SER A 71 -16.04 -19.57 15.55
CA SER A 71 -16.08 -20.40 16.77
C SER A 71 -17.08 -19.89 17.81
N LEU A 72 -17.49 -18.63 17.72
CA LEU A 72 -18.42 -18.01 18.67
C LEU A 72 -19.86 -17.97 18.16
N LEU A 73 -20.06 -17.95 16.84
CA LEU A 73 -21.38 -17.90 16.20
C LEU A 73 -21.99 -19.29 16.02
N GLU A 74 -23.31 -19.37 16.07
CA GLU A 74 -24.06 -20.59 15.74
C GLU A 74 -24.25 -20.73 14.22
N GLU A 75 -24.25 -21.95 13.68
CA GLU A 75 -24.39 -22.18 12.23
C GLU A 75 -25.72 -21.67 11.64
N SER A 76 -26.74 -21.52 12.48
CA SER A 76 -28.03 -20.94 12.08
C SER A 76 -28.00 -19.42 11.90
N ASP A 77 -26.97 -18.73 12.40
CA ASP A 77 -26.83 -17.28 12.31
C ASP A 77 -26.53 -16.84 10.86
N GLY A 78 -27.17 -15.76 10.40
CA GLY A 78 -26.89 -15.18 9.09
C GLY A 78 -25.44 -14.70 8.95
N HIS A 79 -24.86 -14.16 10.02
CA HIS A 79 -23.47 -13.72 10.08
C HIS A 79 -22.49 -14.90 10.04
N TYR A 80 -22.87 -16.08 10.54
CA TYR A 80 -22.05 -17.27 10.40
C TYR A 80 -21.86 -17.60 8.91
N ARG A 81 -22.95 -17.62 8.14
CA ARG A 81 -22.91 -17.96 6.72
C ARG A 81 -22.07 -16.98 5.91
N THR A 82 -22.28 -15.68 6.09
CA THR A 82 -21.52 -14.66 5.35
C THR A 82 -20.02 -14.69 5.70
N LYS A 83 -19.67 -14.84 6.98
CA LYS A 83 -18.27 -14.95 7.42
C LYS A 83 -17.63 -16.25 6.93
N LYS A 84 -18.38 -17.34 6.89
CA LYS A 84 -17.90 -18.64 6.36
C LYS A 84 -17.62 -18.57 4.86
N GLU A 85 -18.51 -17.93 4.09
CA GLU A 85 -18.28 -17.66 2.67
C GLU A 85 -17.02 -16.83 2.43
N ARG A 86 -16.78 -15.78 3.24
CA ARG A 86 -15.54 -14.99 3.15
C ARG A 86 -14.31 -15.82 3.49
N LEU A 87 -14.37 -16.64 4.54
CA LEU A 87 -13.27 -17.52 4.93
C LEU A 87 -12.89 -18.47 3.77
N ASP A 88 -13.88 -19.04 3.10
CA ASP A 88 -13.64 -19.93 1.96
C ASP A 88 -13.01 -19.18 0.77
N GLN A 89 -13.37 -17.92 0.54
CA GLN A 89 -12.74 -17.05 -0.48
C GLN A 89 -11.29 -16.70 -0.11
N ILE A 90 -11.04 -16.35 1.15
CA ILE A 90 -9.70 -16.03 1.66
C ILE A 90 -8.76 -17.24 1.52
N ASN A 91 -9.22 -18.44 1.84
CA ASN A 91 -8.44 -19.67 1.65
C ASN A 91 -8.06 -19.88 0.18
N ARG A 92 -8.97 -19.62 -0.77
CA ARG A 92 -8.65 -19.69 -2.22
C ARG A 92 -7.58 -18.68 -2.63
N TYR A 93 -7.63 -17.46 -2.10
CA TYR A 93 -6.60 -16.45 -2.37
C TYR A 93 -5.25 -16.81 -1.76
N LEU A 94 -5.23 -17.37 -0.54
CA LEU A 94 -4.00 -17.84 0.11
C LEU A 94 -3.31 -18.91 -0.73
N GLU A 95 -4.04 -19.92 -1.18
CA GLU A 95 -3.52 -20.95 -2.07
C GLU A 95 -2.93 -20.35 -3.36
N ALA A 96 -3.65 -19.40 -3.98
CA ALA A 96 -3.21 -18.73 -5.20
C ALA A 96 -1.92 -17.92 -4.98
N VAL A 97 -1.87 -17.08 -3.94
CA VAL A 97 -0.70 -16.24 -3.62
C VAL A 97 0.53 -17.10 -3.33
N VAL A 98 0.37 -18.18 -2.55
CA VAL A 98 1.48 -19.12 -2.26
C VAL A 98 1.99 -19.76 -3.55
N SER A 99 1.09 -20.19 -4.45
CA SER A 99 1.48 -20.80 -5.73
C SER A 99 2.22 -19.85 -6.68
N MET A 100 1.98 -18.54 -6.56
CA MET A 100 2.58 -17.52 -7.43
C MET A 100 3.91 -16.97 -6.93
N ARG A 101 4.30 -17.25 -5.68
CA ARG A 101 5.44 -16.60 -5.00
C ARG A 101 6.73 -16.61 -5.81
N ASP A 102 7.03 -17.71 -6.49
CA ASP A 102 8.28 -17.87 -7.25
C ASP A 102 8.16 -17.52 -8.73
N SER A 103 6.97 -17.14 -9.21
CA SER A 103 6.67 -16.95 -10.63
C SER A 103 5.93 -15.66 -10.98
N TYR A 104 5.58 -14.84 -9.98
CA TYR A 104 4.75 -13.65 -10.17
C TYR A 104 5.34 -12.66 -11.18
N THR A 105 6.66 -12.44 -11.21
CA THR A 105 7.29 -11.49 -12.15
C THR A 105 6.97 -11.83 -13.61
N THR A 106 7.03 -13.12 -13.97
CA THR A 106 6.73 -13.58 -15.33
C THR A 106 5.25 -13.40 -15.65
N MET A 107 4.37 -13.70 -14.69
CA MET A 107 2.92 -13.56 -14.86
C MET A 107 2.50 -12.09 -15.00
N VAL A 108 3.07 -11.22 -14.16
CA VAL A 108 2.86 -9.77 -14.20
C VAL A 108 3.34 -9.17 -15.52
N ASN A 109 4.54 -9.54 -15.99
CA ASN A 109 5.04 -9.06 -17.29
C ASN A 109 4.17 -9.55 -18.45
N SER A 110 3.72 -10.80 -18.41
CA SER A 110 2.78 -11.33 -19.40
C SER A 110 1.45 -10.58 -19.37
N PHE A 111 0.97 -10.23 -18.17
CA PHE A 111 -0.25 -9.47 -17.98
C PHE A 111 -0.14 -8.04 -18.53
N LEU A 112 0.95 -7.32 -18.19
CA LEU A 112 1.22 -5.96 -18.69
C LEU A 112 1.42 -5.88 -20.21
N SER A 113 1.79 -6.99 -20.86
CA SER A 113 1.91 -7.02 -22.32
C SER A 113 0.56 -6.97 -23.04
N LYS A 114 -0.54 -7.25 -22.33
CA LYS A 114 -1.90 -7.26 -22.90
C LYS A 114 -2.50 -5.85 -22.91
N PRO A 115 -3.38 -5.53 -23.87
CA PRO A 115 -4.09 -4.24 -23.89
C PRO A 115 -4.92 -4.03 -22.62
N SER A 116 -4.76 -2.86 -22.00
CA SER A 116 -5.48 -2.43 -20.80
C SER A 116 -5.65 -0.92 -20.79
N ASN A 117 -6.23 -0.38 -19.71
CA ASN A 117 -6.31 1.04 -19.42
C ASN A 117 -5.07 1.60 -18.69
N LEU A 118 -4.01 0.80 -18.53
CA LEU A 118 -2.72 1.26 -18.00
C LEU A 118 -1.70 1.35 -19.14
N TYR A 119 -1.15 2.54 -19.34
CA TYR A 119 -0.27 2.85 -20.45
C TYR A 119 1.09 3.31 -19.96
N SER A 120 2.15 2.66 -20.43
CA SER A 120 3.50 3.06 -20.07
C SER A 120 4.11 3.97 -21.15
N ILE A 121 4.93 4.92 -20.72
CA ILE A 121 5.82 5.69 -21.60
C ILE A 121 7.26 5.50 -21.16
N GLN A 122 8.18 5.60 -22.11
CA GLN A 122 9.61 5.54 -21.86
C GLN A 122 10.32 6.71 -22.55
N LEU A 123 10.98 7.53 -21.76
CA LEU A 123 11.66 8.74 -22.18
C LEU A 123 13.17 8.50 -22.24
N ARG A 124 13.89 9.52 -22.72
CA ARG A 124 15.34 9.53 -22.76
C ARG A 124 15.88 10.79 -22.07
N PRO A 125 16.18 10.72 -20.77
CA PRO A 125 17.04 11.71 -20.14
C PRO A 125 18.50 11.53 -20.59
N ARG A 126 19.30 12.58 -20.40
CA ARG A 126 20.75 12.55 -20.64
C ARG A 126 21.45 11.50 -19.78
N VAL A 127 21.05 11.42 -18.50
CA VAL A 127 21.51 10.39 -17.57
C VAL A 127 20.38 9.39 -17.40
N GLN A 128 20.51 8.25 -18.08
CA GLN A 128 19.50 7.21 -18.09
C GLN A 128 19.65 6.27 -16.89
N ASP A 129 18.52 5.89 -16.30
CA ASP A 129 18.48 4.83 -15.30
C ASP A 129 18.47 3.45 -16.00
N PRO A 130 19.47 2.59 -15.74
CA PRO A 130 19.50 1.23 -16.28
C PRO A 130 18.39 0.32 -15.75
N MET A 131 17.71 0.71 -14.65
CA MET A 131 16.58 -0.03 -14.07
C MET A 131 15.25 0.31 -14.72
N SER A 132 15.19 1.27 -15.65
CA SER A 132 13.98 1.53 -16.43
C SER A 132 13.61 0.33 -17.31
N ARG A 133 12.57 -0.40 -16.91
CA ARG A 133 12.08 -1.63 -17.55
C ARG A 133 10.60 -1.50 -17.89
N VAL A 134 10.31 -0.87 -19.02
CA VAL A 134 8.95 -0.67 -19.49
C VAL A 134 8.49 -1.81 -20.40
N VAL A 135 7.33 -2.39 -20.10
CA VAL A 135 6.67 -3.39 -20.96
C VAL A 135 5.74 -2.67 -21.94
N ASN A 136 5.95 -2.93 -23.24
CA ASN A 136 5.09 -2.44 -24.35
C ASN A 136 4.71 -0.94 -24.26
N PRO A 137 5.68 -0.01 -24.24
CA PRO A 137 5.38 1.40 -24.09
C PRO A 137 4.54 1.95 -25.25
N VAL A 138 3.51 2.73 -24.92
CA VAL A 138 2.70 3.48 -25.90
C VAL A 138 3.54 4.56 -26.58
N PHE A 139 4.44 5.19 -25.84
CA PHE A 139 5.41 6.14 -26.34
C PHE A 139 6.82 5.71 -25.92
N THR A 140 7.74 5.56 -26.88
CA THR A 140 9.16 5.35 -26.60
C THR A 140 10.01 6.02 -27.66
N ILE A 141 11.17 6.53 -27.26
CA ILE A 141 12.26 6.89 -28.17
C ILE A 141 13.48 6.01 -27.92
N ASN A 142 14.44 6.06 -28.82
CA ASN A 142 15.62 5.21 -28.80
C ASN A 142 16.58 5.60 -27.67
N ARG A 143 16.70 4.71 -26.68
CA ARG A 143 17.55 4.87 -25.50
C ARG A 143 19.01 4.41 -25.69
N GLY A 144 19.31 3.81 -26.84
CA GLY A 144 20.63 3.30 -27.18
C GLY A 144 21.64 4.42 -27.49
N ASN A 145 22.91 4.06 -27.35
CA ASN A 145 24.04 4.88 -27.79
C ASN A 145 24.84 4.10 -28.84
N ASP A 146 25.52 4.80 -29.74
CA ASP A 146 26.53 4.21 -30.60
C ASP A 146 27.80 3.83 -29.80
N SER A 147 28.78 3.21 -30.47
CA SER A 147 30.05 2.79 -29.84
C SER A 147 30.89 3.94 -29.26
N ARG A 148 30.56 5.20 -29.60
CA ARG A 148 31.21 6.42 -29.10
C ARG A 148 30.43 7.07 -27.96
N GLY A 149 29.29 6.48 -27.55
CA GLY A 149 28.40 7.04 -26.54
C GLY A 149 27.44 8.10 -27.08
N THR A 150 27.36 8.29 -28.40
CA THR A 150 26.44 9.23 -29.03
C THR A 150 25.01 8.67 -28.97
N PRO A 151 24.01 9.44 -28.52
CA PRO A 151 22.62 9.03 -28.55
C PRO A 151 22.16 8.58 -29.95
N LEU A 152 21.40 7.50 -30.04
CA LEU A 152 20.80 7.02 -31.30
C LEU A 152 19.43 7.64 -31.58
N SER A 153 18.75 8.23 -30.60
CA SER A 153 17.48 8.94 -30.82
C SER A 153 17.69 10.22 -31.61
N LEU A 154 17.09 10.30 -32.79
CA LEU A 154 17.12 11.51 -33.63
C LEU A 154 16.35 12.65 -32.98
N LEU A 155 15.19 12.36 -32.38
CA LEU A 155 14.38 13.38 -31.70
C LEU A 155 15.18 14.04 -30.57
N TYR A 156 15.76 13.22 -29.69
CA TYR A 156 16.62 13.69 -28.60
C TYR A 156 17.80 14.51 -29.13
N ASN A 157 18.50 14.01 -30.15
CA ASN A 157 19.65 14.72 -30.72
C ASN A 157 19.27 16.09 -31.27
N LYS A 158 18.10 16.21 -31.93
CA LYS A 158 17.60 17.50 -32.43
C LYS A 158 17.24 18.47 -31.32
N MET A 159 16.62 18.00 -30.24
CA MET A 159 16.38 18.82 -29.05
C MET A 159 17.71 19.37 -28.47
N HIS A 160 18.73 18.51 -28.34
CA HIS A 160 20.05 18.90 -27.84
C HIS A 160 20.90 19.70 -28.82
N GLU A 161 20.53 19.76 -30.10
CA GLU A 161 21.15 20.63 -31.10
C GLU A 161 20.56 22.05 -31.04
N ILE A 162 19.23 22.16 -30.89
CA ILE A 162 18.48 23.41 -31.05
C ILE A 162 18.29 24.15 -29.72
N PHE A 163 17.86 23.45 -28.66
CA PHE A 163 17.52 24.08 -27.37
C PHE A 163 18.68 24.80 -26.67
N PRO A 164 19.97 24.42 -26.81
CA PRO A 164 21.05 25.20 -26.21
C PRO A 164 21.15 26.65 -26.69
N ARG A 165 20.59 26.97 -27.85
CA ARG A 165 20.62 28.31 -28.46
C ARG A 165 19.33 29.09 -28.23
N LEU A 166 18.37 28.48 -27.53
CA LEU A 166 17.05 29.03 -27.34
C LEU A 166 17.06 30.12 -26.27
N VAL A 167 16.54 31.30 -26.62
CA VAL A 167 16.16 32.35 -25.69
C VAL A 167 14.65 32.30 -25.54
N LEU A 168 14.15 32.14 -24.32
CA LEU A 168 12.71 32.10 -24.07
C LEU A 168 12.10 33.49 -24.27
N GLY A 169 10.99 33.54 -25.01
CA GLY A 169 10.26 34.80 -25.27
C GLY A 169 9.50 35.34 -24.06
N LYS A 170 9.28 34.48 -23.05
CA LYS A 170 8.72 34.84 -21.76
C LYS A 170 9.78 34.64 -20.68
N PRO A 171 9.99 35.62 -19.78
CA PRO A 171 10.82 35.41 -18.60
C PRO A 171 10.20 34.32 -17.72
N ASP A 172 11.03 33.64 -16.92
CA ASP A 172 10.53 32.71 -15.93
C ASP A 172 9.66 33.46 -14.89
N PRO A 173 8.70 32.78 -14.21
CA PRO A 173 7.73 33.44 -13.35
C PRO A 173 8.36 34.17 -12.17
N ARG A 174 9.53 33.70 -11.71
CA ARG A 174 10.27 34.34 -10.62
C ARG A 174 10.87 35.65 -11.09
N THR A 175 11.57 35.64 -12.22
CA THR A 175 12.13 36.85 -12.82
C THR A 175 11.05 37.87 -13.17
N ASP A 176 9.93 37.43 -13.73
CA ASP A 176 8.79 38.31 -14.04
C ASP A 176 8.22 38.97 -12.77
N LEU A 177 7.96 38.16 -11.73
CA LEU A 177 7.46 38.64 -10.44
C LEU A 177 8.42 39.67 -9.82
N ILE A 178 9.71 39.33 -9.70
CA ILE A 178 10.73 40.21 -9.10
C ILE A 178 10.80 41.52 -9.87
N ASN A 179 10.84 41.48 -11.20
CA ASN A 179 10.90 42.67 -12.03
C ASN A 179 9.65 43.55 -11.87
N ASN A 180 8.46 42.95 -11.77
CA ASN A 180 7.22 43.69 -11.58
C ASN A 180 7.16 44.33 -10.19
N ILE A 181 7.60 43.63 -9.14
CA ILE A 181 7.74 44.20 -7.80
C ILE A 181 8.72 45.38 -7.81
N LEU A 182 9.92 45.21 -8.37
CA LEU A 182 10.95 46.25 -8.41
C LEU A 182 10.51 47.51 -9.19
N LYS A 183 9.64 47.36 -10.21
CA LYS A 183 9.06 48.50 -10.94
C LYS A 183 8.04 49.29 -10.12
N ILE A 184 7.32 48.61 -9.22
CA ILE A 184 6.26 49.21 -8.38
C ILE A 184 6.85 49.85 -7.12
N LEU A 185 7.94 49.28 -6.60
CA LEU A 185 8.54 49.74 -5.35
C LEU A 185 9.12 51.17 -5.44
N PRO A 186 8.96 51.98 -4.37
CA PRO A 186 9.65 53.26 -4.27
C PRO A 186 11.18 53.06 -4.16
N ARG A 187 11.97 54.07 -4.57
CA ARG A 187 13.45 53.97 -4.62
C ARG A 187 14.11 53.59 -3.29
N ASN A 188 13.50 53.92 -2.15
CA ASN A 188 13.97 53.59 -0.81
C ASN A 188 12.91 52.80 -0.04
N ALA A 189 12.35 51.76 -0.67
CA ALA A 189 11.30 50.94 -0.06
C ALA A 189 11.77 50.32 1.26
N THR A 190 10.93 50.44 2.28
CA THR A 190 11.07 49.77 3.56
C THR A 190 10.78 48.27 3.41
N PHE A 191 11.21 47.46 4.39
CA PHE A 191 10.95 46.02 4.40
C PHE A 191 9.44 45.70 4.36
N ASP A 192 8.62 46.45 5.10
CA ASP A 192 7.17 46.25 5.13
C ASP A 192 6.50 46.59 3.79
N GLU A 193 6.99 47.62 3.09
CA GLU A 193 6.52 47.94 1.73
C GLU A 193 6.90 46.83 0.74
N ILE A 194 8.13 46.30 0.82
CA ILE A 194 8.58 45.17 -0.03
C ILE A 194 7.68 43.95 0.20
N LYS A 195 7.44 43.61 1.47
CA LYS A 195 6.60 42.49 1.89
C LYS A 195 5.15 42.64 1.41
N HIS A 196 4.57 43.83 1.59
CA HIS A 196 3.22 44.13 1.14
C HIS A 196 3.07 44.04 -0.39
N VAL A 197 3.99 44.64 -1.14
CA VAL A 197 3.96 44.59 -2.62
C VAL A 197 4.17 43.16 -3.11
N LEU A 198 5.08 42.38 -2.51
CA LEU A 198 5.28 40.97 -2.84
C LEU A 198 3.98 40.18 -2.68
N LYS A 199 3.32 40.27 -1.52
CA LYS A 199 2.05 39.58 -1.27
C LYS A 199 0.95 39.98 -2.26
N SER A 200 0.83 41.28 -2.52
CA SER A 200 -0.12 41.82 -3.49
C SER A 200 0.16 41.28 -4.90
N GLN A 201 1.42 41.25 -5.34
CA GLN A 201 1.78 40.79 -6.68
C GLN A 201 1.62 39.27 -6.84
N CYS A 202 1.94 38.47 -5.82
CA CYS A 202 1.63 37.03 -5.83
C CYS A 202 0.13 36.76 -6.00
N THR A 203 -0.70 37.50 -5.26
CA THR A 203 -2.16 37.39 -5.35
C THR A 203 -2.68 37.87 -6.70
N GLU A 204 -2.18 39.00 -7.21
CA GLU A 204 -2.65 39.59 -8.46
C GLU A 204 -2.26 38.73 -9.68
N GLN A 205 -0.98 38.38 -9.80
CA GLN A 205 -0.40 37.69 -10.96
C GLN A 205 -0.69 36.19 -10.98
N PHE A 206 -0.72 35.53 -9.82
CA PHE A 206 -0.81 34.06 -9.74
C PHE A 206 -2.05 33.57 -9.01
N LYS A 207 -2.86 34.45 -8.40
CA LYS A 207 -4.00 34.08 -7.54
C LYS A 207 -3.58 33.23 -6.35
N ILE A 208 -2.37 33.44 -5.83
CA ILE A 208 -1.81 32.72 -4.69
C ILE A 208 -1.60 33.70 -3.54
N ASP A 209 -2.20 33.38 -2.39
CA ASP A 209 -1.93 34.08 -1.14
C ASP A 209 -0.71 33.43 -0.45
N ILE A 210 0.19 34.27 0.05
CA ILE A 210 1.40 33.81 0.75
C ILE A 210 1.30 34.20 2.22
N ASP A 211 1.64 33.27 3.12
CA ASP A 211 1.80 33.59 4.55
C ASP A 211 3.12 34.33 4.71
N ASP A 212 3.01 35.63 4.86
CA ASP A 212 4.13 36.54 5.08
C ASP A 212 4.28 36.91 6.55
N GLU A 213 3.38 36.50 7.45
CA GLU A 213 3.47 36.85 8.86
C GLU A 213 4.40 35.92 9.62
N SER A 214 4.54 34.68 9.14
CA SER A 214 5.22 33.65 9.90
C SER A 214 5.85 32.56 9.06
N TRP A 215 7.02 32.12 9.51
CA TRP A 215 7.74 30.99 8.94
C TRP A 215 7.79 29.83 9.94
N ILE A 216 7.62 28.60 9.45
CA ILE A 216 7.74 27.40 10.28
C ILE A 216 9.15 26.86 10.11
N ARG A 217 10.00 27.04 11.12
CA ARG A 217 11.31 26.43 11.17
C ARG A 217 11.17 24.92 11.40
N PRO A 218 11.65 24.07 10.48
CA PRO A 218 11.63 22.62 10.68
C PRO A 218 12.62 22.24 11.79
N VAL A 219 12.14 21.46 12.77
CA VAL A 219 12.97 20.90 13.84
C VAL A 219 12.90 19.37 13.72
N PRO A 220 14.04 18.66 13.56
CA PRO A 220 14.03 17.21 13.43
C PRO A 220 13.30 16.53 14.59
N GLY A 221 12.30 15.69 14.27
CA GLY A 221 11.53 14.92 15.25
C GLY A 221 10.55 15.72 16.13
N LYS A 222 10.29 17.01 15.83
CA LYS A 222 9.34 17.85 16.59
C LYS A 222 8.45 18.66 15.65
N LYS A 223 7.31 19.12 16.18
CA LYS A 223 6.45 20.09 15.50
C LYS A 223 7.25 21.38 15.28
N GLY A 224 7.29 21.88 14.04
CA GLY A 224 8.08 23.06 13.67
C GLY A 224 7.72 24.29 14.52
N ILE A 225 8.70 25.17 14.71
CA ILE A 225 8.53 26.39 15.53
C ILE A 225 8.11 27.53 14.59
N LYS A 226 7.02 28.21 14.94
CA LYS A 226 6.51 29.38 14.22
C LYS A 226 7.33 30.61 14.64
N GLU A 227 8.03 31.23 13.69
CA GLU A 227 8.87 32.42 13.90
C GLU A 227 8.33 33.59 13.07
N PRO A 228 8.43 34.84 13.56
CA PRO A 228 7.93 36.02 12.84
C PRO A 228 8.82 36.37 11.65
N VAL A 229 8.20 36.86 10.58
CA VAL A 229 8.92 37.36 9.39
C VAL A 229 8.98 38.89 9.44
N ASP A 230 9.95 39.40 10.19
CA ASP A 230 10.31 40.82 10.27
C ASP A 230 11.74 41.08 9.76
N LYS A 231 12.10 42.35 9.57
CA LYS A 231 13.41 42.74 9.01
C LYS A 231 14.57 42.20 9.85
N ALA A 232 14.50 42.29 11.17
CA ALA A 232 15.59 41.86 12.05
C ALA A 232 15.81 40.35 11.97
N HIS A 233 14.72 39.57 11.88
CA HIS A 233 14.78 38.14 11.68
C HIS A 233 15.40 37.78 10.32
N ILE A 234 14.94 38.41 9.23
CA ILE A 234 15.49 38.16 7.88
C ILE A 234 16.96 38.56 7.80
N ASP A 235 17.35 39.71 8.36
CA ASP A 235 18.74 40.16 8.36
C ASP A 235 19.65 39.16 9.09
N ALA A 236 19.22 38.68 10.26
CA ALA A 236 19.95 37.69 11.03
C ALA A 236 20.03 36.32 10.31
N PHE A 237 18.94 35.90 9.66
CA PHE A 237 18.85 34.62 8.97
C PHE A 237 19.67 34.60 7.68
N MET A 238 19.63 35.68 6.90
CA MET A 238 20.35 35.80 5.61
C MET A 238 21.77 36.35 5.76
N GLY A 239 22.13 36.91 6.92
CA GLY A 239 23.39 37.59 7.14
C GLY A 239 23.48 38.94 6.41
N PHE A 240 22.34 39.61 6.23
CA PHE A 240 22.31 40.92 5.58
C PHE A 240 22.88 42.02 6.48
N SER A 241 23.57 42.96 5.86
CA SER A 241 23.96 44.24 6.45
C SER A 241 23.12 45.38 5.89
N ASP A 242 23.32 46.60 6.37
CA ASP A 242 22.56 47.81 6.00
C ASP A 242 22.58 48.17 4.50
N ASN A 243 23.37 47.45 3.68
CA ASN A 243 23.50 47.61 2.23
C ASN A 243 22.66 46.61 1.41
N ALA A 244 21.88 45.74 2.04
CA ALA A 244 21.02 44.80 1.32
C ALA A 244 20.00 45.54 0.44
N SER A 245 19.91 45.14 -0.82
CA SER A 245 19.02 45.76 -1.79
C SER A 245 17.57 45.27 -1.62
N SER A 246 16.60 46.00 -2.18
CA SER A 246 15.21 45.53 -2.21
C SER A 246 15.08 44.17 -2.91
N LYS A 247 15.93 43.89 -3.92
CA LYS A 247 15.96 42.58 -4.58
C LYS A 247 16.39 41.46 -3.62
N ASP A 248 17.41 41.70 -2.78
CA ASP A 248 17.89 40.72 -1.81
C ASP A 248 16.79 40.34 -0.81
N TYR A 249 16.02 41.33 -0.34
CA TYR A 249 14.87 41.11 0.53
C TYR A 249 13.72 40.36 -0.17
N ILE A 250 13.42 40.67 -1.43
CA ILE A 250 12.40 39.93 -2.21
C ILE A 250 12.81 38.46 -2.36
N ASP A 251 14.07 38.21 -2.72
CA ASP A 251 14.59 36.84 -2.88
C ASP A 251 14.54 36.06 -1.55
N ALA A 252 14.90 36.70 -0.42
CA ALA A 252 14.82 36.10 0.91
C ALA A 252 13.37 35.77 1.31
N LEU A 253 12.44 36.72 1.12
CA LEU A 253 11.02 36.54 1.43
C LEU A 253 10.39 35.42 0.59
N LEU A 254 10.69 35.35 -0.72
CA LEU A 254 10.22 34.26 -1.57
C LEU A 254 10.74 32.90 -1.10
N GLY A 255 12.01 32.82 -0.68
CA GLY A 255 12.61 31.59 -0.17
C GLY A 255 12.00 31.10 1.15
N ILE A 256 11.62 32.03 2.04
CA ILE A 256 11.15 31.73 3.39
C ILE A 256 9.62 31.58 3.45
N CYS A 257 8.89 32.54 2.87
CA CYS A 257 7.43 32.64 2.96
C CYS A 257 6.74 31.81 1.87
N ALA A 258 7.40 31.62 0.73
CA ALA A 258 6.77 31.00 -0.44
C ALA A 258 7.67 29.97 -1.16
N PRO A 259 8.33 29.04 -0.44
CA PRO A 259 9.28 28.09 -1.04
C PRO A 259 8.67 27.18 -2.11
N ASN A 260 7.36 26.97 -2.07
CA ASN A 260 6.61 26.13 -3.02
C ASN A 260 5.80 26.95 -4.05
N LEU A 261 5.92 28.28 -4.06
CA LEU A 261 5.11 29.16 -4.92
C LEU A 261 5.09 28.70 -6.37
N TRP A 262 6.28 28.40 -6.91
CA TRP A 262 6.48 28.05 -8.31
C TRP A 262 5.77 26.75 -8.72
N ARG A 263 5.48 25.86 -7.76
CA ARG A 263 4.74 24.60 -7.99
C ARG A 263 3.22 24.81 -8.06
N MET A 264 2.75 25.95 -7.55
CA MET A 264 1.32 26.27 -7.46
C MET A 264 0.82 27.13 -8.62
N ILE A 265 1.71 27.66 -9.45
CA ILE A 265 1.33 28.55 -10.56
C ILE A 265 0.60 27.74 -11.65
N PRO A 266 -0.67 28.10 -11.99
CA PRO A 266 -1.44 27.43 -13.04
C PRO A 266 -1.00 27.93 -14.43
N ARG A 267 0.22 27.56 -14.84
CA ARG A 267 0.76 27.84 -16.18
C ARG A 267 1.36 26.58 -16.79
N SER A 268 1.51 26.60 -18.11
CA SER A 268 2.23 25.59 -18.88
C SER A 268 3.61 25.30 -18.28
N PRO A 269 3.94 24.02 -18.01
CA PRO A 269 5.25 23.59 -17.52
C PRO A 269 6.43 24.13 -18.34
N PHE A 270 6.27 24.31 -19.65
CA PHE A 270 7.33 24.81 -20.55
C PHE A 270 7.87 26.19 -20.14
N TYR A 271 7.08 26.99 -19.43
CA TYR A 271 7.45 28.34 -18.99
C TYR A 271 7.65 28.45 -17.47
N LEU A 272 7.69 27.32 -16.73
CA LEU A 272 7.89 27.32 -15.29
C LEU A 272 9.35 27.09 -14.87
N GLY A 273 10.21 26.65 -15.78
CA GLY A 273 11.59 26.27 -15.47
C GLY A 273 12.47 27.46 -15.06
N ILE A 274 13.22 27.28 -13.97
CA ILE A 274 14.33 28.14 -13.57
C ILE A 274 15.60 27.35 -13.88
N TYR A 275 16.46 27.88 -14.75
CA TYR A 275 17.62 27.17 -15.27
C TYR A 275 18.92 27.81 -14.79
N ASP A 276 19.81 26.99 -14.25
CA ASP A 276 21.12 27.45 -13.75
C ASP A 276 22.12 27.69 -14.90
N ASP A 277 22.01 26.88 -15.96
CA ASP A 277 22.85 26.96 -17.15
C ASP A 277 22.14 26.42 -18.39
N THR A 278 22.81 26.57 -19.54
CA THR A 278 22.31 26.12 -20.85
C THR A 278 22.09 24.61 -20.92
N ALA A 279 22.90 23.80 -20.23
CA ALA A 279 22.76 22.34 -20.25
C ALA A 279 21.53 21.89 -19.44
N HIS A 280 21.30 22.51 -18.28
CA HIS A 280 20.10 22.31 -17.45
C HIS A 280 18.84 22.75 -18.21
N GLN A 281 18.87 23.91 -18.88
CA GLN A 281 17.77 24.36 -19.74
C GLN A 281 17.45 23.36 -20.86
N THR A 282 18.49 22.92 -21.57
CA THR A 282 18.36 21.97 -22.70
C THR A 282 17.72 20.67 -22.25
N GLU A 283 18.23 20.09 -21.16
CA GLU A 283 17.71 18.83 -20.61
C GLU A 283 16.26 18.98 -20.16
N SER A 284 15.94 20.04 -19.41
CA SER A 284 14.59 20.26 -18.88
C SER A 284 13.57 20.41 -20.00
N LEU A 285 13.88 21.20 -21.03
CA LEU A 285 13.00 21.39 -22.18
C LEU A 285 12.86 20.11 -23.02
N SER A 286 13.96 19.35 -23.19
CA SER A 286 13.93 18.03 -23.83
C SER A 286 12.97 17.09 -23.08
N MET A 287 13.07 17.02 -21.76
CA MET A 287 12.21 16.16 -20.95
C MET A 287 10.74 16.60 -20.94
N MET A 288 10.47 17.91 -20.85
CA MET A 288 9.10 18.43 -20.96
C MET A 288 8.46 18.11 -22.31
N ALA A 289 9.20 18.30 -23.41
CA ALA A 289 8.71 17.98 -24.74
C ALA A 289 8.44 16.48 -24.88
N GLN A 290 9.38 15.62 -24.48
CA GLN A 290 9.20 14.17 -24.52
C GLN A 290 8.01 13.71 -23.66
N PHE A 291 7.85 14.25 -22.46
CA PHE A 291 6.75 13.90 -21.56
C PHE A 291 5.40 14.33 -22.14
N TYR A 292 5.30 15.56 -22.67
CA TYR A 292 4.08 16.02 -23.37
C TYR A 292 3.70 15.13 -24.55
N LEU A 293 4.69 14.74 -25.37
CA LEU A 293 4.47 13.80 -26.48
C LEU A 293 3.99 12.43 -25.98
N GLY A 294 4.52 11.97 -24.85
CA GLY A 294 4.04 10.77 -24.15
C GLY A 294 2.58 10.87 -23.75
N VAL A 295 2.19 11.96 -23.08
CA VAL A 295 0.79 12.23 -22.67
C VAL A 295 -0.14 12.28 -23.88
N LEU A 296 0.26 12.99 -24.94
CA LEU A 296 -0.51 13.10 -26.19
C LEU A 296 -0.70 11.72 -26.83
N ASN A 297 0.35 10.89 -26.88
CA ASN A 297 0.27 9.56 -27.45
C ASN A 297 -0.62 8.63 -26.62
N VAL A 298 -0.53 8.69 -25.28
CA VAL A 298 -1.40 7.95 -24.36
C VAL A 298 -2.85 8.35 -24.58
N TYR A 299 -3.15 9.65 -24.68
CA TYR A 299 -4.50 10.14 -24.97
C TYR A 299 -5.03 9.57 -26.30
N CYS A 300 -4.23 9.65 -27.37
CA CYS A 300 -4.61 9.13 -28.67
C CYS A 300 -4.86 7.61 -28.65
N ARG A 301 -4.07 6.87 -27.85
CA ARG A 301 -4.25 5.43 -27.64
C ARG A 301 -5.55 5.13 -26.92
N ALA A 302 -5.77 5.79 -25.78
CA ALA A 302 -6.93 5.59 -24.91
C ALA A 302 -8.25 5.90 -25.64
N LYS A 303 -8.28 6.97 -26.43
CA LYS A 303 -9.47 7.37 -27.20
C LYS A 303 -9.60 6.65 -28.56
N GLY A 304 -8.75 5.67 -28.86
CA GLY A 304 -8.77 4.93 -30.13
C GLY A 304 -8.50 5.80 -31.37
N ILE A 305 -7.82 6.94 -31.20
CA ILE A 305 -7.47 7.87 -32.28
C ILE A 305 -6.27 7.36 -33.06
N SER A 306 -5.28 6.76 -32.38
CA SER A 306 -4.14 6.12 -33.02
C SER A 306 -3.62 4.94 -32.21
N ASP A 307 -3.19 3.90 -32.92
CA ASP A 307 -2.56 2.71 -32.37
C ASP A 307 -1.02 2.74 -32.53
N LYS A 308 -0.43 3.88 -32.87
CA LYS A 308 1.00 4.03 -33.14
C LYS A 308 1.78 4.55 -31.94
N ASN A 309 3.08 4.29 -31.98
CA ASN A 309 4.05 4.86 -31.06
C ASN A 309 4.72 6.05 -31.74
N PHE A 310 4.42 7.26 -31.28
CA PHE A 310 4.81 8.52 -31.89
C PHE A 310 6.29 8.78 -31.72
N GLY A 311 6.90 8.36 -30.61
CA GLY A 311 8.34 8.46 -30.40
C GLY A 311 9.11 7.65 -31.44
N VAL A 312 8.68 6.42 -31.74
CA VAL A 312 9.29 5.58 -32.79
C VAL A 312 9.15 6.21 -34.17
N ILE A 313 7.99 6.82 -34.49
CA ILE A 313 7.79 7.51 -35.77
C ILE A 313 8.72 8.72 -35.90
N LEU A 314 8.83 9.53 -34.83
CA LEU A 314 9.71 10.70 -34.81
C LEU A 314 11.18 10.30 -34.94
N ASP A 315 11.63 9.29 -34.20
CA ASP A 315 13.00 8.77 -34.30
C ASP A 315 13.30 8.09 -35.64
N GLY A 316 12.28 7.57 -36.32
CA GLY A 316 12.40 7.00 -37.66
C GLY A 316 12.48 8.04 -38.78
N SER A 317 12.21 9.32 -38.50
CA SER A 317 12.12 10.38 -39.50
C SER A 317 12.93 11.63 -39.12
N PRO A 318 14.12 11.84 -39.72
CA PRO A 318 14.91 13.04 -39.50
C PRO A 318 14.14 14.34 -39.78
N ALA A 319 13.29 14.34 -40.80
CA ALA A 319 12.51 15.51 -41.20
C ALA A 319 11.44 15.86 -40.17
N LEU A 320 10.67 14.87 -39.68
CA LEU A 320 9.64 15.11 -38.67
C LEU A 320 10.25 15.54 -37.33
N SER A 321 11.36 14.92 -36.93
CA SER A 321 12.08 15.31 -35.72
C SER A 321 12.59 16.76 -35.81
N GLN A 322 13.18 17.16 -36.95
CA GLN A 322 13.64 18.52 -37.15
C GLN A 322 12.47 19.52 -37.09
N GLU A 323 11.42 19.30 -37.88
CA GLU A 323 10.27 20.22 -37.95
C GLU A 323 9.59 20.37 -36.58
N LEU A 324 9.39 19.27 -35.84
CA LEU A 324 8.78 19.32 -34.51
C LEU A 324 9.62 20.16 -33.54
N VAL A 325 10.94 19.92 -33.48
CA VAL A 325 11.82 20.61 -32.53
C VAL A 325 11.98 22.08 -32.89
N GLU A 326 12.10 22.42 -34.18
CA GLU A 326 12.12 23.81 -34.65
C GLU A 326 10.81 24.53 -34.31
N MET A 327 9.67 23.88 -34.51
CA MET A 327 8.37 24.43 -34.15
C MET A 327 8.27 24.69 -32.64
N VAL A 328 8.70 23.74 -31.80
CA VAL A 328 8.71 23.92 -30.34
C VAL A 328 9.64 25.08 -29.94
N ALA A 329 10.84 25.16 -30.52
CA ALA A 329 11.79 26.23 -30.26
C ALA A 329 11.25 27.61 -30.70
N ASN A 330 10.56 27.67 -31.84
CA ASN A 330 9.92 28.89 -32.31
C ASN A 330 8.79 29.33 -31.36
N ALA A 331 7.90 28.41 -30.95
CA ALA A 331 6.85 28.75 -29.99
C ALA A 331 7.44 29.26 -28.65
N LEU A 332 8.47 28.58 -28.14
CA LEU A 332 9.16 28.98 -26.91
C LEU A 332 9.81 30.37 -27.02
N SER A 333 10.49 30.66 -28.13
CA SER A 333 11.18 31.95 -28.34
C SER A 333 10.25 33.13 -28.57
N HIS A 334 9.04 32.90 -29.07
CA HIS A 334 8.02 33.94 -29.22
C HIS A 334 7.07 34.02 -28.02
N GLY A 335 7.21 33.10 -27.05
CA GLY A 335 6.32 33.04 -25.90
C GLY A 335 4.90 32.60 -26.25
N GLU A 336 4.73 31.78 -27.28
CA GLU A 336 3.42 31.26 -27.73
C GLU A 336 2.95 30.07 -26.87
N GLU A 337 1.87 29.39 -27.27
CA GLU A 337 1.40 28.18 -26.60
C GLU A 337 1.99 26.94 -27.29
N VAL A 338 3.04 26.38 -26.67
CA VAL A 338 3.82 25.24 -27.21
C VAL A 338 2.92 24.03 -27.44
N GLU A 339 2.04 23.74 -26.49
CA GLU A 339 1.12 22.61 -26.52
C GLU A 339 0.19 22.66 -27.74
N LEU A 340 -0.35 23.85 -28.04
CA LEU A 340 -1.19 24.07 -29.23
C LEU A 340 -0.42 23.88 -30.52
N ALA A 341 0.81 24.39 -30.56
CA ALA A 341 1.67 24.28 -31.72
C ALA A 341 2.05 22.81 -32.00
N ILE A 342 2.32 22.02 -30.94
CA ILE A 342 2.51 20.56 -31.06
C ILE A 342 1.26 19.87 -31.60
N VAL A 343 0.07 20.17 -31.08
CA VAL A 343 -1.16 19.52 -31.61
C VAL A 343 -1.40 19.89 -33.08
N ALA A 344 -1.16 21.14 -33.46
CA ALA A 344 -1.26 21.57 -34.85
C ALA A 344 -0.28 20.81 -35.76
N PHE A 345 0.94 20.52 -35.27
CA PHE A 345 1.90 19.67 -35.98
C PHE A 345 1.35 18.25 -36.20
N PHE A 346 0.79 17.60 -35.19
CA PHE A 346 0.21 16.25 -35.34
C PHE A 346 -0.99 16.22 -36.28
N ASN A 347 -1.84 17.26 -36.29
CA ASN A 347 -2.94 17.35 -37.25
C ASN A 347 -2.44 17.53 -38.69
N ARG A 348 -1.36 18.29 -38.90
CA ARG A 348 -0.74 18.44 -40.22
C ARG A 348 -0.16 17.12 -40.74
N HIS A 349 0.43 16.34 -39.84
CA HIS A 349 1.07 15.03 -40.12
C HIS A 349 0.17 13.84 -39.75
N LYS A 350 -1.14 14.02 -39.89
CA LYS A 350 -2.17 13.04 -39.49
C LYS A 350 -1.90 11.64 -40.04
N ASN A 351 -1.45 11.56 -41.30
CA ASN A 351 -1.27 10.31 -42.02
C ASN A 351 -0.05 9.53 -41.50
N GLU A 352 1.04 10.23 -41.22
CA GLU A 352 2.29 9.69 -40.67
C GLU A 352 2.05 9.07 -39.29
N PHE A 353 1.28 9.76 -38.45
CA PHE A 353 0.90 9.29 -37.10
C PHE A 353 -0.33 8.37 -37.07
N LYS A 354 -0.92 8.10 -38.25
CA LYS A 354 -2.13 7.29 -38.45
C LYS A 354 -3.27 7.69 -37.52
N LEU A 355 -3.49 8.99 -37.33
CA LEU A 355 -4.63 9.48 -36.58
C LEU A 355 -5.90 9.19 -37.39
N SER A 356 -6.92 8.60 -36.78
CA SER A 356 -8.21 8.34 -37.45
C SER A 356 -8.95 9.64 -37.78
N ARG A 357 -8.81 10.65 -36.92
CA ARG A 357 -9.34 12.01 -37.06
C ARG A 357 -8.31 13.04 -36.59
N GLU A 358 -8.53 14.30 -36.94
CA GLU A 358 -7.78 15.40 -36.35
C GLU A 358 -8.15 15.56 -34.86
N LEU A 359 -7.19 16.06 -34.08
CA LEU A 359 -7.36 16.46 -32.69
C LEU A 359 -8.08 17.81 -32.65
N ASN A 360 -9.27 17.82 -32.07
CA ASN A 360 -10.14 18.97 -31.93
C ASN A 360 -9.82 19.77 -30.66
N VAL A 361 -10.63 20.79 -30.35
CA VAL A 361 -10.41 21.65 -29.17
C VAL A 361 -10.54 20.87 -27.85
N GLN A 362 -11.52 19.98 -27.74
CA GLN A 362 -11.72 19.18 -26.53
C GLN A 362 -10.56 18.20 -26.29
N ASP A 363 -10.01 17.59 -27.36
CA ASP A 363 -8.82 16.75 -27.22
C ASP A 363 -7.63 17.54 -26.71
N LYS A 364 -7.43 18.75 -27.27
CA LYS A 364 -6.35 19.66 -26.87
C LYS A 364 -6.46 19.99 -25.38
N ASP A 365 -7.63 20.47 -24.95
CA ASP A 365 -7.86 20.88 -23.56
C ASP A 365 -7.59 19.70 -22.60
N ALA A 366 -8.07 18.50 -22.95
CA ALA A 366 -7.84 17.29 -22.16
C ALA A 366 -6.35 16.89 -22.10
N ILE A 367 -5.64 16.95 -23.22
CA ILE A 367 -4.20 16.63 -23.29
C ILE A 367 -3.39 17.63 -22.45
N VAL A 368 -3.67 18.93 -22.60
CA VAL A 368 -2.99 20.00 -21.85
C VAL A 368 -3.26 19.84 -20.36
N GLN A 369 -4.52 19.70 -19.95
CA GLN A 369 -4.87 19.53 -18.54
C GLN A 369 -4.20 18.29 -17.94
N LYS A 370 -4.20 17.16 -18.67
CA LYS A 370 -3.53 15.92 -18.22
C LYS A 370 -2.03 16.12 -18.11
N PHE A 371 -1.40 16.79 -19.08
CA PHE A 371 0.03 17.11 -19.03
C PHE A 371 0.37 17.97 -17.84
N GLU A 372 -0.32 19.10 -17.64
CA GLU A 372 -0.04 20.01 -16.52
C GLU A 372 -0.16 19.29 -15.18
N THR A 373 -1.25 18.53 -15.00
CA THR A 373 -1.53 17.84 -13.74
C THR A 373 -0.49 16.74 -13.49
N THR A 374 -0.25 15.86 -14.46
CA THR A 374 0.65 14.73 -14.27
C THR A 374 2.11 15.14 -14.19
N TYR A 375 2.56 16.11 -15.00
CA TYR A 375 3.93 16.63 -14.93
C TYR A 375 4.22 17.29 -13.59
N ARG A 376 3.26 18.06 -13.04
CA ARG A 376 3.40 18.62 -11.68
C ARG A 376 3.44 17.52 -10.63
N THR A 377 2.58 16.51 -10.72
CA THR A 377 2.57 15.38 -9.77
C THR A 377 3.93 14.69 -9.70
N VAL A 378 4.52 14.35 -10.85
CA VAL A 378 5.79 13.61 -10.88
C VAL A 378 7.02 14.47 -10.57
N THR A 379 6.92 15.80 -10.70
CA THR A 379 8.02 16.73 -10.37
C THR A 379 7.85 17.46 -9.03
N ALA A 380 6.73 17.25 -8.33
CA ALA A 380 6.41 17.92 -7.07
C ALA A 380 7.32 17.51 -5.91
N THR A 381 7.90 16.32 -5.93
CA THR A 381 8.75 15.82 -4.85
C THR A 381 10.16 15.53 -5.38
N LYS A 382 11.15 15.57 -4.48
CA LYS A 382 12.50 15.07 -4.81
C LYS A 382 12.56 13.52 -4.81
N GLU A 383 11.43 12.87 -4.58
CA GLU A 383 11.33 11.41 -4.42
C GLU A 383 11.33 10.67 -5.76
N ASN A 384 11.10 11.41 -6.86
CA ASN A 384 11.24 10.95 -8.22
C ASN A 384 12.50 11.57 -8.87
N PRO A 385 13.70 10.96 -8.65
CA PRO A 385 14.95 11.48 -9.20
C PRO A 385 15.15 11.14 -10.69
N HIS A 386 14.29 10.33 -11.30
CA HIS A 386 14.49 9.77 -12.64
C HIS A 386 13.30 10.06 -13.54
N MET A 387 13.53 10.54 -14.77
CA MET A 387 12.44 10.84 -15.71
C MET A 387 12.36 9.80 -16.84
N ASP A 388 12.90 8.60 -16.64
CA ASP A 388 13.04 7.57 -17.66
C ASP A 388 11.72 6.89 -18.06
N ASP A 389 10.82 6.67 -17.10
CA ASP A 389 9.55 5.99 -17.37
C ASP A 389 8.43 6.40 -16.40
N PHE A 390 7.20 6.25 -16.91
CA PHE A 390 5.96 6.53 -16.19
C PHE A 390 4.84 5.63 -16.70
N MET A 391 3.91 5.28 -15.82
CA MET A 391 2.65 4.63 -16.16
C MET A 391 1.49 5.61 -15.97
N PHE A 392 0.55 5.60 -16.91
CA PHE A 392 -0.64 6.45 -16.93
C PHE A 392 -1.89 5.57 -16.90
N LEU A 393 -2.76 5.83 -15.93
CA LEU A 393 -4.04 5.16 -15.83
C LEU A 393 -5.12 5.99 -16.53
N ASP A 394 -5.81 5.38 -17.49
CA ASP A 394 -7.05 5.90 -18.03
C ASP A 394 -8.23 5.51 -17.12
N ILE A 395 -8.57 6.44 -16.23
CA ILE A 395 -9.68 6.32 -15.28
C ILE A 395 -11.06 6.41 -15.97
N GLU A 396 -11.11 6.81 -17.24
CA GLU A 396 -12.35 6.90 -18.02
C GLU A 396 -12.60 5.68 -18.90
N ALA A 397 -11.68 4.71 -18.93
CA ALA A 397 -11.78 3.52 -19.76
C ALA A 397 -13.08 2.74 -19.47
N GLN A 398 -13.60 1.98 -20.44
CA GLN A 398 -14.77 1.13 -20.23
C GLN A 398 -14.60 -0.19 -20.99
N GLY A 399 -15.31 -1.22 -20.56
CA GLY A 399 -15.35 -2.51 -21.25
C GLY A 399 -14.21 -3.45 -20.84
N GLU A 400 -13.72 -4.27 -21.77
CA GLU A 400 -12.82 -5.38 -21.44
C GLU A 400 -11.39 -4.97 -21.06
N HIS A 401 -10.98 -3.77 -21.45
CA HIS A 401 -9.65 -3.21 -21.16
C HIS A 401 -9.60 -2.44 -19.84
N ASP A 402 -10.76 -2.21 -19.22
CA ASP A 402 -10.89 -1.55 -17.93
C ASP A 402 -10.63 -2.55 -16.80
N ILE A 403 -9.35 -2.71 -16.44
CA ILE A 403 -8.89 -3.73 -15.50
C ILE A 403 -7.98 -3.18 -14.40
N PHE A 404 -7.43 -1.98 -14.58
CA PHE A 404 -6.69 -1.25 -13.57
C PHE A 404 -7.56 -0.15 -12.95
N ILE A 405 -7.37 0.05 -11.65
CA ILE A 405 -8.12 0.99 -10.83
C ILE A 405 -7.18 1.68 -9.84
N THR A 406 -7.63 2.76 -9.23
CA THR A 406 -6.93 3.40 -8.12
C THR A 406 -7.54 2.94 -6.79
N ASN A 407 -6.70 2.50 -5.85
CA ASN A 407 -7.12 2.23 -4.48
C ASN A 407 -6.03 2.71 -3.50
N LYS A 408 -6.41 3.57 -2.54
CA LYS A 408 -5.51 4.08 -1.48
C LYS A 408 -4.19 4.67 -1.99
N GLY A 409 -4.24 5.40 -3.11
CA GLY A 409 -3.06 6.01 -3.73
C GLY A 409 -2.14 5.03 -4.47
N LEU A 410 -2.63 3.81 -4.75
CA LEU A 410 -1.94 2.80 -5.54
C LEU A 410 -2.76 2.53 -6.81
N ILE A 411 -2.05 2.32 -7.93
CA ILE A 411 -2.64 1.76 -9.15
C ILE A 411 -2.62 0.25 -9.00
N CYS A 412 -3.81 -0.36 -9.00
CA CYS A 412 -4.02 -1.76 -8.69
C CYS A 412 -4.80 -2.48 -9.79
N THR A 413 -4.77 -3.80 -9.77
CA THR A 413 -5.73 -4.65 -10.48
C THR A 413 -6.23 -5.74 -9.54
N ASP A 414 -7.39 -6.33 -9.83
CA ASP A 414 -7.85 -7.51 -9.11
C ASP A 414 -6.92 -8.71 -9.38
N ALA A 415 -6.51 -9.43 -8.34
CA ALA A 415 -5.64 -10.59 -8.44
C ALA A 415 -6.18 -11.67 -9.39
N SER A 416 -7.50 -11.77 -9.54
CA SER A 416 -8.14 -12.67 -10.50
C SER A 416 -7.74 -12.39 -11.96
N ASN A 417 -7.20 -11.21 -12.29
CA ASN A 417 -6.66 -10.91 -13.62
C ASN A 417 -5.27 -11.51 -13.87
N ILE A 418 -4.53 -11.83 -12.79
CA ILE A 418 -3.13 -12.29 -12.86
C ILE A 418 -3.02 -13.77 -12.46
N ILE A 419 -3.85 -14.22 -11.51
CA ILE A 419 -3.84 -15.60 -11.02
C ILE A 419 -4.09 -16.57 -12.19
N PRO A 420 -3.21 -17.57 -12.38
CA PRO A 420 -3.39 -18.60 -13.40
C PRO A 420 -4.73 -19.32 -13.23
N THR A 421 -5.45 -19.43 -14.34
CA THR A 421 -6.70 -20.17 -14.39
C THR A 421 -6.40 -21.67 -14.40
N THR A 422 -6.90 -22.39 -13.39
CA THR A 422 -6.89 -23.85 -13.29
C THR A 422 -8.33 -24.37 -13.43
N PRO A 423 -8.53 -25.65 -13.78
CA PRO A 423 -9.87 -26.24 -13.82
C PRO A 423 -10.64 -26.08 -12.50
N GLN A 424 -9.95 -26.05 -11.36
CA GLN A 424 -10.57 -25.91 -10.04
C GLN A 424 -11.01 -24.46 -9.72
N ASN A 425 -10.33 -23.45 -10.25
CA ASN A 425 -10.56 -22.04 -9.88
C ASN A 425 -11.17 -21.18 -11.01
N GLN A 426 -11.32 -21.74 -12.22
CA GLN A 426 -11.74 -21.00 -13.41
C GLN A 426 -13.09 -20.29 -13.25
N GLY A 427 -14.11 -21.01 -12.76
CA GLY A 427 -15.44 -20.44 -12.55
C GLY A 427 -15.41 -19.30 -11.53
N TYR A 428 -14.77 -19.54 -10.39
CA TYR A 428 -14.65 -18.56 -9.31
C TYR A 428 -13.99 -17.25 -9.78
N PHE A 429 -12.79 -17.33 -10.37
CA PHE A 429 -12.10 -16.11 -10.80
C PHE A 429 -12.75 -15.44 -12.01
N ALA A 430 -13.53 -16.17 -12.83
CA ALA A 430 -14.35 -15.55 -13.87
C ALA A 430 -15.47 -14.68 -13.28
N GLU A 431 -16.12 -15.15 -12.21
CA GLU A 431 -17.13 -14.38 -11.48
C GLU A 431 -16.52 -13.15 -10.80
N VAL A 432 -15.38 -13.31 -10.12
CA VAL A 432 -14.67 -12.17 -9.48
C VAL A 432 -14.33 -11.09 -10.51
N ARG A 433 -13.79 -11.46 -11.68
CA ARG A 433 -13.50 -10.50 -12.76
C ARG A 433 -14.74 -9.82 -13.30
N HIS A 434 -15.85 -10.55 -13.41
CA HIS A 434 -17.11 -9.97 -13.87
C HIS A 434 -17.63 -8.94 -12.87
N GLU A 435 -17.59 -9.27 -11.58
CA GLU A 435 -18.02 -8.38 -10.51
C GLU A 435 -17.15 -7.13 -10.38
N ALA A 436 -15.82 -7.29 -10.42
CA ALA A 436 -14.88 -6.17 -10.31
C ALA A 436 -15.12 -5.09 -11.39
N ARG A 437 -15.63 -5.48 -12.58
CA ARG A 437 -15.98 -4.56 -13.66
C ARG A 437 -17.28 -3.80 -13.40
N LEU A 438 -18.21 -4.37 -12.65
CA LEU A 438 -19.50 -3.73 -12.34
C LEU A 438 -19.38 -2.70 -11.22
N HIS A 439 -18.37 -2.85 -10.35
CA HIS A 439 -18.18 -2.05 -9.14
C HIS A 439 -16.83 -1.32 -9.17
N ARG A 440 -16.71 -0.35 -10.08
CA ARG A 440 -15.54 0.52 -10.25
C ARG A 440 -15.22 1.36 -9.02
N ASP A 441 -16.28 1.85 -8.39
CA ASP A 441 -16.20 2.46 -7.08
C ASP A 441 -15.97 1.31 -6.11
N ILE A 442 -14.71 0.89 -5.98
CA ILE A 442 -14.23 0.15 -4.82
C ILE A 442 -14.41 1.11 -3.66
N VAL A 443 -15.65 1.17 -3.16
CA VAL A 443 -16.07 2.03 -2.06
C VAL A 443 -15.14 1.66 -0.92
N THR A 444 -14.50 2.66 -0.34
CA THR A 444 -13.81 2.54 0.94
C THR A 444 -14.68 1.65 1.83
N PRO A 445 -14.17 0.53 2.39
CA PRO A 445 -15.01 -0.38 3.15
C PRO A 445 -15.83 0.46 4.14
N GLN A 446 -17.15 0.49 3.97
CA GLN A 446 -17.99 0.98 5.05
C GLN A 446 -17.71 0.02 6.19
N ASP A 447 -17.34 0.54 7.36
CA ASP A 447 -17.12 -0.29 8.53
C ASP A 447 -18.33 -1.22 8.66
N GLU A 448 -18.09 -2.54 8.55
CA GLU A 448 -19.17 -3.48 8.81
C GLU A 448 -19.70 -3.17 10.22
N PRO A 449 -21.02 -3.14 10.41
CA PRO A 449 -21.58 -2.87 11.72
C PRO A 449 -21.01 -3.89 12.72
N VAL A 450 -20.46 -3.37 13.83
CA VAL A 450 -19.96 -4.20 14.91
C VAL A 450 -21.11 -5.07 15.44
N ILE A 451 -20.96 -6.38 15.31
CA ILE A 451 -21.93 -7.34 15.85
C ILE A 451 -21.51 -7.64 17.28
N THR A 452 -22.45 -7.54 18.21
CA THR A 452 -22.22 -7.97 19.60
C THR A 452 -22.97 -9.27 19.82
N ILE A 453 -22.26 -10.30 20.26
CA ILE A 453 -22.87 -11.55 20.69
C ILE A 453 -22.99 -11.57 22.20
N ASP A 454 -24.07 -12.16 22.71
CA ASP A 454 -24.20 -12.48 24.13
C ASP A 454 -23.95 -13.98 24.32
N ILE A 455 -22.94 -14.30 25.13
CA ILE A 455 -22.57 -15.68 25.42
C ILE A 455 -22.39 -15.87 26.92
N GLU A 456 -22.94 -16.95 27.45
CA GLU A 456 -22.72 -17.33 28.84
C GLU A 456 -21.25 -17.72 29.05
N PRO A 457 -20.62 -17.30 30.16
CA PRO A 457 -19.20 -17.56 30.39
C PRO A 457 -18.82 -19.04 30.32
N GLU A 458 -19.66 -19.93 30.84
CA GLU A 458 -19.42 -21.37 30.81
C GLU A 458 -19.41 -21.91 29.39
N ALA A 459 -20.34 -21.45 28.54
CA ALA A 459 -20.38 -21.83 27.13
C ALA A 459 -19.20 -21.26 26.33
N LEU A 460 -18.70 -20.08 26.70
CA LEU A 460 -17.50 -19.49 26.10
C LEU A 460 -16.25 -20.32 26.37
N MET A 461 -16.13 -20.86 27.59
CA MET A 461 -14.99 -21.68 27.99
C MET A 461 -14.88 -22.99 27.20
N ASP A 462 -16.01 -23.60 26.83
CA ASP A 462 -16.02 -24.84 26.04
C ASP A 462 -15.75 -24.60 24.54
N LYS A 463 -15.94 -23.37 24.05
CA LYS A 463 -15.84 -23.01 22.63
C LYS A 463 -14.45 -22.54 22.19
N LEU A 464 -13.65 -22.00 23.10
CA LEU A 464 -12.37 -21.37 22.75
C LEU A 464 -11.15 -22.23 23.07
N SER A 465 -10.20 -22.25 22.15
CA SER A 465 -8.83 -22.73 22.39
C SER A 465 -7.97 -21.69 23.10
N ASP A 466 -6.86 -22.11 23.70
CA ASP A 466 -5.90 -21.26 24.42
C ASP A 466 -5.48 -20.01 23.62
N VAL A 467 -5.25 -20.16 22.31
CA VAL A 467 -4.82 -19.08 21.42
C VAL A 467 -5.92 -18.05 21.17
N GLN A 468 -7.19 -18.45 21.27
CA GLN A 468 -8.32 -17.56 21.02
C GLN A 468 -8.69 -16.70 22.22
N TRP A 469 -8.27 -17.08 23.43
CA TRP A 469 -8.48 -16.29 24.65
C TRP A 469 -7.80 -14.92 24.59
N GLU A 470 -6.64 -14.83 23.93
CA GLU A 470 -5.90 -13.58 23.77
C GLU A 470 -6.63 -12.54 22.90
N ARG A 471 -7.65 -12.97 22.13
CA ARG A 471 -8.45 -12.11 21.24
C ARG A 471 -9.70 -11.53 21.88
N LEU A 472 -10.06 -12.00 23.08
CA LEU A 472 -11.20 -11.49 23.81
C LEU A 472 -10.91 -10.11 24.43
N PRO A 473 -11.92 -9.24 24.60
CA PRO A 473 -11.79 -8.03 25.39
C PRO A 473 -11.28 -8.35 26.79
N LYS A 474 -10.41 -7.48 27.34
CA LYS A 474 -9.80 -7.70 28.67
C LYS A 474 -10.87 -7.90 29.75
N GLU A 475 -11.95 -7.13 29.66
CA GLU A 475 -13.06 -7.17 30.59
C GLU A 475 -13.78 -8.54 30.57
N VAL A 476 -13.87 -9.17 29.39
CA VAL A 476 -14.45 -10.51 29.23
C VAL A 476 -13.52 -11.57 29.81
N VAL A 477 -12.21 -11.46 29.54
CA VAL A 477 -11.20 -12.38 30.12
C VAL A 477 -11.18 -12.28 31.65
N GLU A 478 -11.23 -11.07 32.20
CA GLU A 478 -11.26 -10.83 33.65
C GLU A 478 -12.57 -11.35 34.29
N ALA A 479 -13.71 -11.16 33.62
CA ALA A 479 -14.99 -11.71 34.06
C ALA A 479 -14.97 -13.24 34.08
N CYS A 480 -14.41 -13.89 33.04
CA CYS A 480 -14.21 -15.34 33.03
C CYS A 480 -13.29 -15.79 34.18
N ARG A 481 -12.15 -15.12 34.37
CA ARG A 481 -11.20 -15.43 35.45
C ARG A 481 -11.78 -15.32 36.86
N ALA A 482 -12.79 -14.48 37.05
CA ALA A 482 -13.49 -14.36 38.32
C ALA A 482 -14.36 -15.60 38.64
N LEU A 483 -14.68 -16.43 37.64
CA LEU A 483 -15.54 -17.61 37.82
C LEU A 483 -14.77 -18.80 38.42
N PRO A 484 -15.37 -19.53 39.37
CA PRO A 484 -14.77 -20.75 39.92
C PRO A 484 -14.41 -21.79 38.85
N ALA A 485 -15.25 -21.92 37.82
CA ALA A 485 -15.05 -22.89 36.74
C ALA A 485 -13.81 -22.56 35.88
N PHE A 486 -13.44 -21.29 35.76
CA PHE A 486 -12.23 -20.88 35.04
C PHE A 486 -10.96 -21.23 35.82
N LYS A 487 -10.98 -21.09 37.15
CA LYS A 487 -9.85 -21.53 38.01
C LYS A 487 -9.60 -23.03 37.92
N VAL A 488 -10.65 -23.83 37.71
CA VAL A 488 -10.51 -25.27 37.43
C VAL A 488 -9.77 -25.47 36.10
N LEU A 489 -10.13 -24.74 35.05
CA LEU A 489 -9.45 -24.81 33.75
C LEU A 489 -8.00 -24.36 33.82
N GLU A 490 -7.68 -23.24 34.48
CA GLU A 490 -6.30 -22.77 34.65
C GLU A 490 -5.45 -23.80 35.41
N LEU A 491 -5.99 -24.37 36.50
CA LEU A 491 -5.30 -25.42 37.24
C LEU A 491 -5.03 -26.65 36.38
N LEU A 492 -6.03 -27.08 35.59
CA LEU A 492 -5.90 -28.22 34.70
C LEU A 492 -4.89 -27.96 33.58
N ASP A 493 -4.88 -26.77 33.00
CA ASP A 493 -3.94 -26.37 31.95
C ASP A 493 -2.50 -26.34 32.46
N ASP A 494 -2.27 -25.71 33.62
CA ASP A 494 -0.94 -25.61 34.22
C ASP A 494 -0.43 -27.00 34.63
N VAL A 495 -1.31 -27.86 35.16
CA VAL A 495 -0.98 -29.27 35.45
C VAL A 495 -0.67 -30.04 34.18
N ALA A 496 -1.45 -29.86 33.12
CA ALA A 496 -1.27 -30.53 31.83
C ALA A 496 0.06 -30.17 31.16
N LYS A 497 0.48 -28.92 31.34
CA LYS A 497 1.69 -28.32 30.79
C LYS A 497 2.88 -28.37 31.75
N GLY A 498 2.76 -29.05 32.90
CA GLY A 498 3.87 -29.21 33.85
C GLY A 498 4.33 -27.89 34.51
N LYS A 499 3.49 -26.85 34.49
CA LYS A 499 3.72 -25.54 35.11
C LYS A 499 3.40 -25.60 36.61
N GLN A 500 4.28 -26.27 37.34
CA GLN A 500 4.05 -26.62 38.74
C GLN A 500 3.90 -25.40 39.65
N ASP A 501 4.70 -24.35 39.42
CA ASP A 501 4.71 -23.16 40.28
C ASP A 501 3.42 -22.33 40.10
N GLU A 502 2.93 -22.24 38.87
CA GLU A 502 1.67 -21.59 38.52
C GLU A 502 0.46 -22.35 39.09
N ALA A 503 0.42 -23.68 38.89
CA ALA A 503 -0.61 -24.53 39.50
C ALA A 503 -0.61 -24.45 41.03
N HIS A 504 0.57 -24.37 41.65
CA HIS A 504 0.72 -24.19 43.09
C HIS A 504 0.16 -22.84 43.56
N ALA A 505 0.45 -21.75 42.84
CA ALA A 505 -0.04 -20.42 43.16
C ALA A 505 -1.58 -20.34 43.10
N ILE A 506 -2.22 -21.03 42.14
CA ILE A 506 -3.69 -21.13 42.05
C ILE A 506 -4.26 -21.80 43.31
N LEU A 507 -3.67 -22.91 43.76
CA LEU A 507 -4.13 -23.63 44.95
C LEU A 507 -3.85 -22.89 46.26
N GLU A 508 -2.74 -22.15 46.36
CA GLU A 508 -2.44 -21.32 47.53
C GLU A 508 -3.41 -20.15 47.69
N SER A 509 -3.74 -19.49 46.58
CA SER A 509 -4.61 -18.32 46.56
C SER A 509 -6.12 -18.64 46.58
N SER A 510 -6.51 -19.91 46.43
CA SER A 510 -7.92 -20.33 46.45
C SER A 510 -8.41 -20.70 47.85
N GLU A 511 -9.50 -20.07 48.30
CA GLU A 511 -10.20 -20.41 49.54
C GLU A 511 -10.92 -21.77 49.44
N ASP A 512 -11.30 -22.20 48.23
CA ASP A 512 -12.02 -23.45 47.96
C ASP A 512 -11.17 -24.44 47.14
N LYS A 513 -9.92 -24.63 47.57
CA LYS A 513 -8.96 -25.51 46.88
C LYS A 513 -9.38 -26.97 46.81
N GLN A 514 -10.20 -27.45 47.77
CA GLN A 514 -10.70 -28.83 47.76
C GLN A 514 -11.68 -29.05 46.61
N THR A 515 -12.61 -28.11 46.38
CA THR A 515 -13.54 -28.18 45.25
C THR A 515 -12.79 -28.10 43.93
N LEU A 516 -11.78 -27.22 43.81
CA LEU A 516 -10.94 -27.15 42.60
C LEU A 516 -10.26 -28.49 42.30
N LEU A 517 -9.67 -29.12 43.32
CA LEU A 517 -9.01 -30.42 43.17
C LEU A 517 -9.99 -31.51 42.76
N ARG A 518 -11.21 -31.53 43.32
CA ARG A 518 -12.24 -32.56 43.08
C ARG A 518 -12.99 -32.39 41.76
N THR A 519 -12.95 -31.23 41.12
CA THR A 519 -13.76 -30.92 39.93
C THR A 519 -13.07 -31.39 38.65
N PRO A 520 -13.65 -32.32 37.89
CA PRO A 520 -13.15 -32.66 36.56
C PRO A 520 -13.41 -31.52 35.58
N GLY A 521 -12.50 -31.33 34.62
CA GLY A 521 -12.70 -30.36 33.55
C GLY A 521 -12.06 -30.82 32.25
N LYS A 522 -12.39 -30.13 31.16
CA LYS A 522 -11.87 -30.41 29.82
C LYS A 522 -10.62 -29.57 29.56
N PHE A 523 -9.53 -30.19 29.14
CA PHE A 523 -8.28 -29.49 28.80
C PHE A 523 -7.48 -30.27 27.76
N THR A 524 -6.51 -29.61 27.11
CA THR A 524 -5.64 -30.23 26.10
C THR A 524 -4.18 -30.08 26.49
N ASP A 525 -3.41 -31.17 26.46
CA ASP A 525 -1.99 -31.15 26.80
C ASP A 525 -1.08 -30.75 25.61
N TYR A 526 0.23 -30.68 25.86
CA TYR A 526 1.23 -30.35 24.83
C TYR A 526 1.27 -31.31 23.62
N SER A 527 0.74 -32.52 23.77
CA SER A 527 0.68 -33.51 22.69
C SER A 527 -0.62 -33.42 21.87
N GLY A 528 -1.45 -32.40 22.14
CA GLY A 528 -2.74 -32.21 21.49
C GLY A 528 -3.79 -33.25 21.89
N ARG A 529 -3.66 -33.84 23.08
CA ARG A 529 -4.63 -34.80 23.63
C ARG A 529 -5.62 -34.08 24.54
N THR A 530 -6.90 -34.24 24.28
CA THR A 530 -7.97 -33.63 25.06
C THR A 530 -8.53 -34.62 26.08
N PHE A 531 -8.51 -34.25 27.36
CA PHE A 531 -8.99 -35.04 28.49
C PHE A 531 -10.26 -34.42 29.09
N HIS A 532 -11.03 -35.20 29.85
CA HIS A 532 -12.07 -34.71 30.76
C HIS A 532 -11.89 -35.42 32.11
N CYS A 533 -11.05 -34.86 32.97
CA CYS A 533 -10.69 -35.46 34.27
C CYS A 533 -10.20 -34.39 35.26
N THR A 534 -9.92 -34.80 36.49
CA THR A 534 -9.31 -33.94 37.51
C THR A 534 -7.81 -33.77 37.27
N ALA A 535 -7.24 -32.70 37.83
CA ALA A 535 -5.81 -32.42 37.76
C ALA A 535 -4.96 -33.59 38.29
N TYR A 536 -5.41 -34.24 39.37
CA TYR A 536 -4.68 -35.35 39.97
C TYR A 536 -4.74 -36.62 39.12
N GLU A 537 -5.89 -36.95 38.52
CA GLU A 537 -6.01 -38.08 37.60
C GLU A 537 -5.05 -37.95 36.41
N TYR A 538 -4.96 -36.75 35.83
CA TYR A 538 -4.00 -36.50 34.75
C TYR A 538 -2.56 -36.62 35.22
N ALA A 539 -2.19 -35.98 36.34
CA ALA A 539 -0.83 -36.07 36.88
C ALA A 539 -0.42 -37.52 37.18
N TYR A 540 -1.35 -38.32 37.72
CA TYR A 540 -1.14 -39.75 37.96
C TYR A 540 -0.99 -40.53 36.67
N TRP A 541 -1.87 -40.30 35.68
CA TRP A 541 -1.82 -40.93 34.37
C TRP A 541 -0.51 -40.62 33.62
N ALA A 542 -0.08 -39.36 33.65
CA ALA A 542 1.17 -38.86 33.06
C ALA A 542 2.42 -39.31 33.83
N LYS A 543 2.25 -39.93 35.02
CA LYS A 543 3.32 -40.30 35.95
C LYS A 543 4.17 -39.11 36.40
N ASP A 544 3.59 -37.92 36.46
CA ASP A 544 4.25 -36.71 36.94
C ASP A 544 4.29 -36.70 38.49
N LYS A 545 5.31 -37.35 39.04
CA LYS A 545 5.51 -37.47 40.50
C LYS A 545 5.68 -36.12 41.20
N HIS A 546 6.18 -35.11 40.49
CA HIS A 546 6.41 -33.79 41.07
C HIS A 546 5.09 -33.04 41.20
N MET A 547 4.30 -33.02 40.13
CA MET A 547 2.95 -32.45 40.14
C MET A 547 2.03 -33.18 41.12
N MET A 548 2.04 -34.52 41.15
CA MET A 548 1.25 -35.31 42.11
C MET A 548 1.53 -34.92 43.57
N ARG A 549 2.82 -34.86 43.95
CA ARG A 549 3.21 -34.47 45.32
C ARG A 549 2.82 -33.04 45.64
N MET A 550 2.85 -32.14 44.66
CA MET A 550 2.39 -30.76 44.84
C MET A 550 0.89 -30.74 45.12
N LEU A 551 0.08 -31.41 44.30
CA LEU A 551 -1.37 -31.49 44.48
C LEU A 551 -1.75 -32.14 45.82
N GLU A 552 -1.09 -33.24 46.21
CA GLU A 552 -1.33 -33.97 47.47
C GLU A 552 -1.13 -33.12 48.73
N ARG A 553 -0.17 -32.17 48.71
CA ARG A 553 0.07 -31.26 49.84
C ARG A 553 -1.11 -30.34 50.12
N HIS A 554 -1.94 -30.10 49.12
CA HIS A 554 -3.12 -29.25 49.21
C HIS A 554 -4.42 -30.04 49.45
N MET A 555 -4.38 -31.38 49.50
CA MET A 555 -5.55 -32.23 49.75
C MET A 555 -5.80 -32.47 51.24
N ASP A 556 -7.04 -32.33 51.68
CA ASP A 556 -7.49 -32.90 52.95
C ASP A 556 -7.75 -34.41 52.86
N ASP A 557 -8.07 -35.04 53.99
CA ASP A 557 -8.25 -36.50 54.04
C ASP A 557 -9.47 -36.97 53.22
N GLU A 558 -10.51 -36.15 53.09
CA GLU A 558 -11.70 -36.46 52.29
C GLU A 558 -11.38 -36.38 50.78
N THR A 559 -10.69 -35.34 50.33
CA THR A 559 -10.22 -35.20 48.94
C THR A 559 -9.26 -36.32 48.60
N ARG A 560 -8.36 -36.70 49.51
CA ARG A 560 -7.44 -37.82 49.31
C ARG A 560 -8.19 -39.14 49.12
N ALA A 561 -9.20 -39.40 49.95
CA ALA A 561 -10.05 -40.58 49.80
C ALA A 561 -10.81 -40.59 48.47
N PHE A 562 -11.41 -39.45 48.09
CA PHE A 562 -12.09 -39.28 46.80
C PHE A 562 -11.15 -39.52 45.61
N MET A 563 -9.93 -38.97 45.64
CA MET A 563 -8.94 -39.16 44.58
C MET A 563 -8.45 -40.60 44.51
N SER A 564 -8.28 -41.28 45.65
CA SER A 564 -7.88 -42.69 45.69
C SER A 564 -8.88 -43.57 44.94
N GLU A 565 -10.18 -43.39 45.16
CA GLU A 565 -11.23 -44.15 44.48
C GLU A 565 -11.23 -43.91 42.95
N ARG A 566 -11.00 -42.67 42.53
CA ARG A 566 -10.90 -42.31 41.11
C ARG A 566 -9.66 -42.92 40.45
N VAL A 567 -8.51 -42.88 41.13
CA VAL A 567 -7.27 -43.53 40.66
C VAL A 567 -7.46 -45.04 40.57
N ASP A 568 -8.04 -45.69 41.57
CA ASP A 568 -8.33 -47.13 41.54
C ASP A 568 -9.19 -47.47 40.32
N THR A 569 -10.24 -46.67 40.06
CA THR A 569 -11.07 -46.84 38.86
C THR A 569 -10.24 -46.70 37.58
N MET A 570 -9.39 -45.67 37.50
CA MET A 570 -8.52 -45.42 36.35
C MET A 570 -7.47 -46.53 36.13
N GLU A 571 -6.97 -47.18 37.16
CA GLU A 571 -6.06 -48.33 37.01
C GLU A 571 -6.76 -49.54 36.38
N HIS A 572 -8.06 -49.71 36.64
CA HIS A 572 -8.84 -50.81 36.08
C HIS A 572 -9.36 -50.50 34.67
N SER A 573 -9.85 -49.29 34.42
CA SER A 573 -10.52 -48.93 33.15
C SER A 573 -9.68 -48.05 32.23
N GLY A 574 -8.62 -47.42 32.70
CA GLY A 574 -7.88 -46.41 31.95
C GLY A 574 -8.52 -45.02 31.93
N LEU A 575 -7.71 -44.01 31.63
CA LEU A 575 -8.14 -42.63 31.43
C LEU A 575 -8.49 -42.41 29.96
N ALA A 576 -9.71 -41.93 29.70
CA ALA A 576 -10.19 -41.65 28.35
C ALA A 576 -9.70 -40.28 27.86
N TYR A 577 -9.26 -40.21 26.60
CA TYR A 577 -8.86 -38.96 25.94
C TYR A 577 -9.10 -39.02 24.43
N GLN A 578 -9.14 -37.85 23.79
CA GLN A 578 -9.23 -37.73 22.33
C GLN A 578 -7.94 -37.15 21.76
N GLN A 579 -7.48 -37.69 20.62
CA GLN A 579 -6.36 -37.13 19.85
C GLN A 579 -6.70 -37.22 18.36
N HIS A 580 -6.67 -36.09 17.65
CA HIS A 580 -7.08 -36.00 16.24
C HIS A 580 -8.47 -36.60 15.94
N GLY A 581 -9.43 -36.41 16.85
CA GLY A 581 -10.80 -36.94 16.72
C GLY A 581 -10.95 -38.44 16.99
N ILE A 582 -9.88 -39.15 17.35
CA ILE A 582 -9.91 -40.57 17.71
C ILE A 582 -9.91 -40.68 19.25
N SER A 583 -10.80 -41.51 19.78
CA SER A 583 -10.89 -41.77 21.23
C SER A 583 -9.94 -42.89 21.65
N TYR A 584 -9.22 -42.68 22.75
CA TYR A 584 -8.28 -43.60 23.36
C TYR A 584 -8.61 -43.79 24.83
N GLN A 585 -8.20 -44.91 25.41
CA GLN A 585 -8.40 -45.21 26.82
C GLN A 585 -7.28 -46.13 27.32
N ASN A 586 -6.40 -45.61 28.18
CA ASN A 586 -5.22 -46.33 28.67
C ASN A 586 -4.99 -46.04 30.16
N ALA A 587 -4.52 -47.03 30.93
CA ALA A 587 -4.23 -46.89 32.37
C ALA A 587 -3.20 -45.80 32.67
N HIS A 588 -2.15 -45.72 31.87
CA HIS A 588 -1.07 -44.75 32.03
C HIS A 588 -0.60 -44.22 30.68
N TYR A 589 0.15 -43.12 30.71
CA TYR A 589 0.91 -42.67 29.56
C TYR A 589 1.92 -43.74 29.14
N ASP A 590 1.75 -44.25 27.91
CA ASP A 590 2.61 -45.27 27.33
C ASP A 590 3.44 -44.66 26.19
N MET A 591 4.75 -44.52 26.44
CA MET A 591 5.74 -44.06 25.46
C MET A 591 5.88 -45.01 24.24
N SER A 592 5.36 -46.24 24.31
CA SER A 592 5.42 -47.19 23.19
C SER A 592 4.69 -46.71 21.93
N PHE A 593 3.73 -45.79 22.07
CA PHE A 593 3.04 -45.16 20.94
C PHE A 593 3.90 -44.15 20.17
N VAL A 594 4.76 -43.41 20.87
CA VAL A 594 5.73 -42.49 20.24
C VAL A 594 6.80 -43.29 19.48
N LEU A 595 7.22 -44.42 20.05
CA LEU A 595 8.24 -45.30 19.46
C LEU A 595 7.75 -46.07 18.22
N LYS A 596 6.45 -46.30 18.06
CA LYS A 596 5.89 -47.02 16.89
C LYS A 596 5.76 -46.16 15.63
N LYS A 597 5.83 -44.83 15.73
CA LYS A 597 5.69 -43.91 14.60
C LYS A 597 6.98 -43.20 14.19
N LEU A 598 8.06 -43.33 14.96
CA LEU A 598 9.38 -42.82 14.59
C LEU A 598 10.01 -43.75 13.55
N SER A 599 10.41 -43.18 12.41
CA SER A 599 11.31 -43.87 11.49
C SER A 599 12.67 -44.11 12.16
N ALA A 600 13.45 -45.07 11.65
CA ALA A 600 14.75 -45.42 12.22
C ALA A 600 15.75 -44.23 12.23
N ASP A 601 15.51 -43.22 11.40
CA ASP A 601 16.32 -41.99 11.32
C ASP A 601 15.89 -40.94 12.36
N GLU A 602 14.58 -40.79 12.62
CA GLU A 602 14.06 -39.89 13.67
C GLU A 602 14.35 -40.41 15.08
N PHE A 603 14.57 -41.72 15.24
CA PHE A 603 14.97 -42.32 16.52
C PHE A 603 16.46 -42.12 16.85
N ARG A 604 17.30 -41.75 15.85
CA ARG A 604 18.77 -41.60 16.03
C ARG A 604 19.23 -40.15 16.25
N GLN A 605 18.40 -39.17 15.90
CA GLN A 605 18.58 -37.77 16.32
C GLN A 605 18.06 -37.61 17.75
#